data_AF-A0A6L3XEA5-F1
#
_entry.id   AF-A0A6L3XEA5-F1
#
_cell.length_a   1.000
_cell.length_b   1.000
_cell.length_c   1.000
_cell.angle_alpha   90.00
_cell.angle_beta   90.00
_cell.angle_gamma   90.00
#
_symmetry.space_group_name_H-M   'P 1'
#
loop_
_entity.id
_entity.type
_entity.pdbx_description
1 polymer ?
#
loop_
_entity_poly.entity_id
_entity_poly.type
_entity_poly.pdbx_seq_one_letter_code
_entity_poly.pdbx_strand_id
1 'polypeptide(L)'
;SYWWPHRGAQQDGLLIEQLKAGDKTARGLRIVLEAGRNEPLILRANQAILAELHTQQPVFWRQVDGGHDALCWRGGLTQGLMTLWQPLIQ
;
A
#
# COMPACT_ATOMS: atom_id res chain seq x y z
N SER A 1 2.57 -3.25 7.30
CA SER A 1 1.27 -3.81 7.74
C SER A 1 0.37 -2.72 8.27
N TYR A 2 -0.53 -2.19 7.44
CA TYR A 2 -1.32 -1.00 7.76
C TYR A 2 -2.45 -1.19 8.78
N TRP A 3 -2.68 -2.43 9.24
CA TRP A 3 -3.58 -2.73 10.36
C TRP A 3 -2.91 -2.54 11.73
N TRP A 4 -1.60 -2.28 11.80
CA TRP A 4 -0.90 -2.13 13.07
C TRP A 4 -1.33 -0.86 13.83
N PRO A 5 -1.47 -0.89 15.18
CA PRO A 5 -1.22 -2.04 16.08
C PRO A 5 -2.41 -3.00 16.23
N HIS A 6 -3.56 -2.69 15.63
CA HIS A 6 -4.83 -3.38 15.86
C HIS A 6 -5.08 -4.53 14.86
N ARG A 7 -4.61 -5.74 15.19
CA ARG A 7 -4.84 -6.94 14.36
C ARG A 7 -6.33 -7.31 14.17
N GLY A 8 -7.21 -6.81 15.05
CA GLY A 8 -8.65 -7.14 15.06
C GLY A 8 -9.49 -6.49 13.96
N ALA A 9 -8.94 -5.60 13.13
CA ALA A 9 -9.65 -4.93 12.02
C ALA A 9 -10.89 -4.09 12.44
N GLN A 10 -11.07 -3.87 13.73
CA GLN A 10 -12.19 -3.06 14.26
C GLN A 10 -11.88 -1.56 14.22
N GLN A 11 -10.60 -1.21 14.10
CA GLN A 11 -10.07 0.14 14.07
C GLN A 11 -9.06 0.24 12.94
N ASP A 12 -8.88 1.45 12.43
CA ASP A 12 -7.81 1.73 11.49
C ASP A 12 -6.45 1.55 12.15
N GLY A 13 -5.41 1.27 11.36
CA GLY A 13 -4.06 1.28 11.89
C GLY A 13 -3.56 2.71 12.11
N LEU A 14 -2.58 2.85 13.00
CA LEU A 14 -2.07 4.15 13.45
C LEU A 14 -1.67 5.07 12.29
N LEU A 15 -1.01 4.53 11.26
CA LEU A 15 -0.59 5.34 10.12
C LEU A 15 -1.77 5.89 9.32
N ILE A 16 -2.85 5.11 9.19
CA ILE A 16 -4.06 5.54 8.49
C ILE A 16 -4.73 6.67 9.29
N GLU A 17 -4.82 6.53 10.62
CA GLU A 17 -5.35 7.57 11.50
C GLU A 17 -4.54 8.86 11.40
N GLN A 18 -3.20 8.77 11.41
CA GLN A 18 -2.32 9.93 11.25
C GLN A 18 -2.42 10.60 9.88
N LEU A 19 -2.64 9.83 8.81
CA LEU A 19 -2.89 10.39 7.47
C LEU A 19 -4.24 11.11 7.42
N LYS A 20 -5.30 10.51 8.02
CA LYS A 20 -6.63 11.13 8.14
C LYS A 20 -6.60 12.42 8.94
N ALA A 21 -5.83 12.44 10.03
CA ALA A 21 -5.67 13.62 10.88
C ALA A 21 -4.80 14.72 10.22
N GLY A 22 -4.09 14.41 9.14
CA GLY A 22 -3.14 15.33 8.51
C GLY A 22 -1.79 15.46 9.23
N ASP A 23 -1.56 14.65 10.28
CA ASP A 23 -0.29 14.60 11.03
C ASP A 23 0.88 14.08 10.16
N LYS A 24 0.54 13.32 9.12
CA LYS A 24 1.47 12.81 8.11
C LYS A 24 0.98 13.12 6.71
N THR A 25 1.92 13.31 5.80
CA THR A 25 1.65 13.46 4.37
C THR A 25 2.61 12.59 3.56
N ALA A 26 2.13 12.11 2.41
CA ALA A 26 2.92 11.39 1.43
C ALA A 26 3.49 12.30 0.33
N ARG A 27 3.24 13.62 0.38
CA ARG A 27 3.60 14.56 -0.69
C ARG A 27 5.06 14.43 -1.13
N GLY A 28 5.27 14.26 -2.43
CA GLY A 28 6.59 14.14 -3.04
C GLY A 28 7.14 12.72 -3.07
N LEU A 29 6.40 11.74 -2.54
CA LEU A 29 6.77 10.33 -2.65
C LEU A 29 6.26 9.71 -3.96
N ARG A 30 6.98 8.71 -4.46
CA ARG A 30 6.51 7.81 -5.54
C ARG A 30 6.25 6.46 -4.89
N ILE A 31 4.99 6.03 -4.87
CA ILE A 31 4.57 4.87 -4.06
C ILE A 31 3.99 3.79 -4.98
N VAL A 32 4.53 2.58 -4.85
CA VAL A 32 3.87 1.35 -5.29
C VAL A 32 3.20 0.74 -4.07
N LEU A 33 1.89 0.48 -4.18
CA LEU A 33 1.11 -0.14 -3.11
C LEU A 33 0.50 -1.43 -3.67
N GLU A 34 0.78 -2.56 -3.01
CA GLU A 34 0.39 -3.88 -3.47
C GLU A 34 -0.22 -4.70 -2.33
N ALA A 35 -1.32 -5.41 -2.62
CA ALA A 35 -1.92 -6.36 -1.67
C ALA A 35 -2.50 -7.58 -2.38
N GLY A 36 -2.40 -8.75 -1.73
CA GLY A 36 -2.98 -10.00 -2.19
C GLY A 36 -4.50 -10.07 -1.99
N ARG A 37 -5.21 -10.66 -2.94
CA ARG A 37 -6.66 -10.95 -2.84
C ARG A 37 -7.00 -11.93 -1.73
N ASN A 38 -6.08 -12.85 -1.44
CA ASN A 38 -6.28 -13.93 -0.47
C ASN A 38 -5.85 -13.52 0.97
N GLU A 39 -5.72 -12.22 1.23
CA GLU A 39 -5.45 -11.66 2.56
C GLU A 39 -6.47 -10.57 2.92
N PRO A 40 -7.72 -10.92 3.28
CA PRO A 40 -8.79 -9.93 3.42
C PRO A 40 -8.47 -8.77 4.37
N LEU A 41 -7.78 -9.03 5.49
CA LEU A 41 -7.34 -7.99 6.42
C LEU A 41 -6.34 -7.02 5.77
N ILE A 42 -5.31 -7.56 5.12
CA ILE A 42 -4.23 -6.77 4.52
C ILE A 42 -4.77 -5.99 3.32
N LEU A 43 -5.61 -6.62 2.49
CA LEU A 43 -6.26 -5.96 1.37
C LEU A 43 -7.12 -4.78 1.82
N ARG A 44 -7.99 -4.96 2.83
CA ARG A 44 -8.82 -3.88 3.36
C ARG A 44 -7.98 -2.74 3.94
N ALA A 45 -6.95 -3.06 4.73
CA ALA A 45 -6.06 -2.05 5.29
C ALA A 45 -5.28 -1.29 4.19
N ASN A 46 -4.87 -1.97 3.12
CA ASN A 46 -4.24 -1.34 1.96
C ASN A 46 -5.21 -0.46 1.15
N GLN A 47 -6.47 -0.87 1.01
CA GLN A 47 -7.48 -0.03 0.36
C GLN A 47 -7.79 1.22 1.18
N ALA A 48 -7.83 1.09 2.51
CA ALA A 48 -8.01 2.24 3.40
C ALA A 48 -6.86 3.24 3.29
N ILE A 49 -5.59 2.78 3.33
CA ILE A 49 -4.47 3.71 3.15
C ILE A 49 -4.41 4.27 1.72
N LEU A 50 -4.77 3.49 0.70
CA LEU A 50 -4.82 3.96 -0.70
C LEU A 50 -5.77 5.15 -0.84
N ALA A 51 -6.95 5.10 -0.22
CA ALA A 51 -7.92 6.19 -0.24
C ALA A 51 -7.30 7.49 0.32
N GLU A 52 -6.58 7.40 1.45
CA GLU A 52 -5.92 8.56 2.05
C GLU A 52 -4.76 9.08 1.18
N LEU A 53 -3.97 8.20 0.57
CA LEU A 53 -2.82 8.59 -0.26
C LEU A 53 -3.23 9.21 -1.60
N HIS A 54 -4.28 8.71 -2.23
CA HIS A 54 -4.78 9.20 -3.52
C HIS A 54 -5.27 10.65 -3.47
N THR A 55 -5.70 11.13 -2.31
CA THR A 55 -6.05 12.56 -2.15
C THR A 55 -4.83 13.48 -2.25
N GLN A 56 -3.62 12.94 -2.02
CA GLN A 56 -2.39 13.72 -1.92
C GLN A 56 -1.54 13.63 -3.20
N GLN A 57 -1.52 12.47 -3.86
CA GLN A 57 -0.77 12.20 -5.08
C GLN A 57 -1.16 10.87 -5.74
N PRO A 58 -0.81 10.64 -7.02
CA PRO A 58 -0.99 9.35 -7.66
C PRO A 58 -0.20 8.22 -6.97
N VAL A 59 -0.82 7.05 -6.82
CA VAL A 59 -0.19 5.83 -6.29
C VAL A 59 -0.31 4.72 -7.33
N PHE A 60 0.76 3.95 -7.52
CA PHE A 60 0.73 2.76 -8.36
C PHE A 60 0.13 1.60 -7.57
N TRP A 61 -1.19 1.47 -7.63
CA TRP A 61 -1.93 0.40 -6.95
C TRP A 61 -1.93 -0.89 -7.76
N ARG A 62 -1.64 -2.02 -7.10
CA ARG A 62 -1.75 -3.37 -7.68
C ARG A 62 -2.45 -4.31 -6.71
N GLN A 63 -3.40 -5.07 -7.25
CA GLN A 63 -4.02 -6.17 -6.53
C GLN A 63 -3.56 -7.48 -7.15
N VAL A 64 -3.02 -8.38 -6.34
CA VAL A 64 -2.39 -9.63 -6.83
C VAL A 64 -3.27 -10.82 -6.52
N ASP A 65 -3.39 -11.75 -7.48
CA ASP A 65 -3.99 -13.06 -7.25
C ASP A 65 -3.01 -13.94 -6.46
N GLY A 66 -3.01 -13.76 -5.15
CA GLY A 66 -2.05 -14.29 -4.21
C GLY A 66 -2.37 -13.84 -2.79
N GLY A 67 -1.51 -14.19 -1.84
CA GLY A 67 -1.71 -13.81 -0.44
C GLY A 67 -0.40 -13.54 0.30
N HIS A 68 -0.32 -13.97 1.57
CA HIS A 68 0.83 -13.71 2.44
C HIS A 68 2.01 -14.65 2.13
N ASP A 69 2.47 -14.63 0.89
CA ASP A 69 3.43 -15.59 0.37
C ASP A 69 4.57 -14.86 -0.37
N ALA A 70 5.80 -15.11 0.07
CA ALA A 70 7.01 -14.58 -0.56
C ALA A 70 7.16 -14.98 -2.03
N LEU A 71 6.60 -16.11 -2.43
CA LEU A 71 6.57 -16.54 -3.83
C LEU A 71 5.73 -15.59 -4.69
N CYS A 72 4.65 -15.04 -4.15
CA CYS A 72 3.87 -13.99 -4.81
C CYS A 72 4.62 -12.65 -4.79
N TRP A 73 5.23 -12.30 -3.65
CA TRP A 73 5.89 -11.00 -3.49
C TRP A 73 7.12 -10.81 -4.38
N ARG A 74 7.85 -11.89 -4.71
CA ARG A 74 9.08 -11.80 -5.51
C ARG A 74 8.87 -11.11 -6.87
N GLY A 75 7.73 -11.35 -7.52
CA GLY A 75 7.38 -10.73 -8.80
C GLY A 75 6.95 -9.27 -8.62
N GLY A 76 6.14 -9.00 -7.59
CA GLY A 76 5.74 -7.64 -7.22
C GLY A 76 6.94 -6.74 -6.87
N LEU A 77 7.96 -7.31 -6.22
CA LEU A 77 9.18 -6.60 -5.86
C LEU A 77 9.95 -6.10 -7.08
N THR A 78 10.29 -6.99 -8.02
CA THR A 78 11.04 -6.61 -9.23
C THR A 78 10.23 -5.67 -10.11
N GLN A 79 8.94 -5.94 -10.29
CA GLN A 79 8.04 -5.08 -11.06
C GLN A 79 7.87 -3.70 -10.41
N GLY A 80 7.86 -3.63 -9.07
CA GLY A 80 7.79 -2.38 -8.32
C GLY A 80 9.02 -1.50 -8.55
N LEU A 81 10.22 -2.09 -8.53
CA LEU A 81 11.46 -1.37 -8.84
C LEU A 81 11.43 -0.78 -10.26
N MET A 82 11.01 -1.57 -11.24
CA MET A 82 10.86 -1.09 -12.62
C MET A 82 9.87 0.08 -12.71
N THR A 83 8.70 -0.03 -12.09
CA THR A 83 7.70 1.05 -12.06
C THR A 83 8.25 2.34 -11.43
N LEU A 84 8.95 2.23 -10.32
CA LEU A 84 9.47 3.41 -9.60
C LEU A 84 10.56 4.13 -10.39
N TRP A 85 11.47 3.37 -11.03
CA TRP A 85 12.61 3.90 -11.80
C TRP A 85 12.32 4.16 -13.27
N GLN A 86 11.11 3.88 -13.78
CA GLN A 86 10.74 4.10 -15.18
C GLN A 86 11.15 5.47 -15.76
N PRO A 87 11.06 6.61 -15.05
CA PRO A 87 11.46 7.90 -15.60
C PRO A 87 12.98 8.11 -15.70
N LEU A 88 13.80 7.29 -15.05
CA LEU A 88 15.26 7.39 -15.11
C LEU A 88 15.83 6.76 -16.38
N ILE A 89 15.01 5.94 -17.07
CA ILE A 89 15.40 5.16 -18.25
C ILE A 89 14.67 5.62 -19.52
N GLN A 90 13.98 6.78 -19.46
CA GLN A 90 13.29 7.43 -20.56
C GLN A 90 14.08 8.63 -21.09
#